data_AF-A0A9C9Z7Z4-F1
#
_entry.id   AF-A0A9C9Z7Z4-F1
#
_cell.length_a   1.000
_cell.length_b   1.000
_cell.length_c   1.000
_cell.angle_alpha   90.00
_cell.angle_beta   90.00
_cell.angle_gamma   90.00
#
_symmetry.space_group_name_H-M   'P 1'
#
loop_
_entity.id
_entity.type
_entity.pdbx_description
1 polymer ?
#
loop_
_entity_poly.entity_id
_entity_poly.type
_entity_poly.pdbx_seq_one_letter_code
_entity_poly.pdbx_strand_id
1 'polypeptide(L)'
;MKLNWKELEQKSASPTLVSLADCPATADEEVRQALGQTMDRAVSLLSDNVKDESRYFLFEWDASAATLTIVVTDDQKQNDAANIVKLTLSGLLECLHSDGAAAAHRDNIKYFIRDYLTTSSEFHRYSLIAIFHSASRDNTELL
;
A
#
# COMPACT_ATOMS: atom_id res chain seq x y z
N MET A 1 7.52 -13.50 10.12
CA MET A 1 6.31 -12.97 10.82
C MET A 1 5.06 -13.25 9.97
N LYS A 2 3.86 -13.45 10.54
CA LYS A 2 2.59 -13.56 9.79
C LYS A 2 1.64 -12.42 10.16
N LEU A 3 1.08 -11.72 9.17
CA LEU A 3 0.07 -10.68 9.39
C LEU A 3 -1.32 -11.29 9.62
N ASN A 4 -2.06 -10.73 10.58
CA ASN A 4 -3.45 -11.08 10.83
C ASN A 4 -4.35 -10.13 10.04
N TRP A 5 -5.08 -10.68 9.06
CA TRP A 5 -5.97 -9.92 8.19
C TRP A 5 -7.37 -9.82 8.76
N LYS A 6 -7.94 -8.62 8.72
CA LYS A 6 -9.36 -8.35 8.97
C LYS A 6 -9.97 -7.84 7.68
N GLU A 7 -11.04 -8.47 7.25
CA GLU A 7 -11.79 -8.05 6.05
C GLU A 7 -12.97 -7.19 6.49
N LEU A 8 -13.08 -6.00 5.90
CA LEU A 8 -14.16 -5.05 6.15
C LEU A 8 -14.88 -4.75 4.85
N GLU A 9 -16.17 -5.05 4.79
CA GLU A 9 -17.03 -4.62 3.68
C GLU A 9 -17.53 -3.20 3.93
N GLN A 10 -17.10 -2.25 3.09
CA GLN A 10 -17.64 -0.91 3.09
C GLN A 10 -18.83 -0.83 2.13
N LYS A 11 -20.02 -0.64 2.70
CA LYS A 11 -21.26 -0.41 1.94
C LYS A 11 -21.33 1.04 1.46
N SER A 12 -20.64 1.31 0.36
CA SER A 12 -20.86 2.49 -0.50
C SER A 12 -21.69 2.08 -1.73
N ALA A 13 -21.88 3.00 -2.69
CA ALA A 13 -22.61 2.75 -3.94
C ALA A 13 -22.07 1.53 -4.73
N SER A 14 -20.80 1.18 -4.53
CA SER A 14 -20.17 -0.09 -4.91
C SER A 14 -19.60 -0.76 -3.67
N PRO A 15 -19.76 -2.10 -3.48
CA PRO A 15 -19.15 -2.80 -2.36
C PRO A 15 -17.62 -2.78 -2.50
N THR A 16 -16.95 -2.19 -1.51
CA THR A 16 -15.48 -2.18 -1.43
C THR A 16 -15.05 -3.10 -0.28
N LEU A 17 -14.19 -4.07 -0.58
CA LEU A 17 -13.59 -4.96 0.40
C LEU A 17 -12.23 -4.40 0.83
N VAL A 18 -12.10 -4.07 2.11
CA VAL A 18 -10.86 -3.57 2.69
C VAL A 18 -10.21 -4.67 3.52
N SER A 19 -9.06 -5.19 3.06
CA SER A 19 -8.20 -6.10 3.80
C SER A 19 -7.23 -5.30 4.67
N LEU A 20 -7.43 -5.29 5.99
CA LEU A 20 -6.62 -4.56 6.95
C LEU A 20 -5.74 -5.51 7.77
N ALA A 21 -4.44 -5.21 7.85
CA ALA A 21 -3.53 -5.82 8.82
C ALA A 21 -2.93 -4.76 9.73
N ASP A 22 -2.67 -5.14 10.98
CA ASP A 22 -1.88 -4.35 11.94
C ASP A 22 -0.57 -5.09 12.25
N CYS A 23 0.51 -4.32 12.39
CA CYS A 23 1.84 -4.82 12.66
C CYS A 23 2.56 -3.90 13.66
N PRO A 24 2.87 -4.39 14.88
CA PRO A 24 3.57 -3.60 15.88
C PRO A 24 5.09 -3.53 15.65
N ALA A 25 5.56 -3.80 14.43
CA ALA A 25 6.97 -3.81 14.07
C ALA A 25 7.60 -2.42 14.20
N THR A 26 8.83 -2.39 14.70
CA THR A 26 9.67 -1.18 14.80
C THR A 26 11.01 -1.33 14.07
N ALA A 27 11.48 -2.56 13.88
CA ALA A 27 12.71 -2.86 13.16
C ALA A 27 12.48 -2.89 11.65
N ASP A 28 13.42 -2.35 10.88
CA ASP A 28 13.33 -2.25 9.42
C ASP A 28 13.09 -3.61 8.72
N GLU A 29 13.70 -4.69 9.21
CA GLU A 29 13.50 -6.03 8.64
C GLU A 29 12.07 -6.56 8.87
N GLU A 30 11.49 -6.29 10.04
CA GLU A 30 10.10 -6.67 10.33
C GLU A 30 9.12 -5.84 9.50
N VAL A 31 9.40 -4.54 9.34
CA VAL A 31 8.65 -3.64 8.46
C VAL A 31 8.72 -4.13 7.02
N ARG A 32 9.92 -4.48 6.51
CA ARG A 32 10.11 -5.04 5.16
C ARG A 32 9.30 -6.32 4.96
N GLN A 33 9.30 -7.23 5.93
CA GLN A 33 8.51 -8.46 5.87
C GLN A 33 7.00 -8.21 5.90
N ALA A 34 6.53 -7.22 6.68
CA ALA A 34 5.13 -6.82 6.71
C ALA A 34 4.69 -6.21 5.36
N LEU A 35 5.52 -5.32 4.81
CA LEU A 35 5.30 -4.73 3.50
C LEU A 35 5.26 -5.78 2.40
N GLY A 36 6.21 -6.72 2.40
CA GLY A 36 6.23 -7.85 1.45
C GLY A 36 4.92 -8.63 1.45
N GLN A 37 4.45 -9.07 2.62
CA GLN A 37 3.16 -9.77 2.75
C GLN A 37 1.96 -8.92 2.32
N THR A 38 2.02 -7.61 2.57
CA THR A 38 0.95 -6.68 2.19
C THR A 38 0.91 -6.50 0.67
N MET A 39 2.07 -6.42 0.03
CA MET A 39 2.19 -6.35 -1.42
C MET A 39 1.80 -7.66 -2.08
N ASP A 40 2.21 -8.82 -1.54
CA ASP A 40 1.77 -10.13 -2.02
C ASP A 40 0.24 -10.25 -1.99
N ARG A 41 -0.39 -9.78 -0.90
CA ARG A 41 -1.85 -9.74 -0.78
C ARG A 41 -2.46 -8.82 -1.85
N ALA A 42 -1.92 -7.61 -2.03
CA ALA A 42 -2.43 -6.68 -3.03
C ALA A 42 -2.26 -7.22 -4.47
N VAL A 43 -1.11 -7.82 -4.78
CA VAL A 43 -0.81 -8.45 -6.08
C VAL A 43 -1.75 -9.63 -6.33
N SER A 44 -2.06 -10.43 -5.32
CA SER A 44 -3.01 -11.55 -5.45
C SER A 44 -4.43 -11.12 -5.80
N LEU A 45 -4.79 -9.86 -5.53
CA LEU A 45 -6.09 -9.28 -5.82
C LEU A 45 -6.13 -8.52 -7.15
N LEU A 46 -5.00 -8.44 -7.88
CA LEU A 46 -4.94 -7.73 -9.16
C LEU A 46 -5.82 -8.36 -10.23
N SER A 47 -6.02 -9.68 -10.23
CA SER A 47 -6.92 -10.33 -11.19
C SER A 47 -8.36 -9.82 -11.10
N ASP A 48 -8.77 -9.42 -9.90
CA ASP A 48 -10.13 -8.96 -9.62
C ASP A 48 -10.24 -7.43 -9.71
N ASN A 49 -9.12 -6.74 -9.44
CA ASN A 49 -9.05 -5.29 -9.42
C ASN A 49 -8.73 -4.65 -10.77
N VAL A 50 -7.99 -5.33 -11.65
CA VAL A 50 -7.58 -4.78 -12.95
C VAL A 50 -8.74 -4.89 -13.94
N LYS A 51 -9.17 -3.74 -14.43
CA LYS A 51 -10.18 -3.56 -15.47
C LYS A 51 -9.58 -2.75 -16.62
N ASP A 52 -10.32 -2.60 -17.72
CA ASP A 52 -9.85 -1.85 -18.90
C ASP A 52 -9.46 -0.40 -18.59
N GLU A 53 -10.11 0.23 -17.61
CA GLU A 53 -9.86 1.60 -17.17
C GLU A 53 -8.75 1.71 -16.10
N SER A 54 -8.24 0.58 -15.59
CA SER A 54 -7.21 0.56 -14.55
C SER A 54 -5.87 1.01 -15.11
N ARG A 55 -5.24 1.98 -14.44
CA ARG A 55 -3.96 2.55 -14.88
C ARG A 55 -2.86 2.45 -13.85
N TYR A 56 -3.19 2.72 -12.60
CA TYR A 56 -2.20 2.89 -11.55
C TYR A 56 -2.33 1.82 -10.47
N PHE A 57 -1.18 1.33 -10.01
CA PHE A 57 -1.04 0.63 -8.76
C PHE A 57 -0.51 1.62 -7.72
N LEU A 58 -1.44 2.15 -6.92
CA LEU A 58 -1.25 3.30 -6.05
C LEU A 58 -0.88 2.85 -4.64
N PHE A 59 0.21 3.42 -4.13
CA PHE A 59 0.69 3.26 -2.76
C PHE A 59 0.55 4.60 -2.02
N GLU A 60 -0.33 4.64 -1.03
CA GLU A 60 -0.62 5.82 -0.22
C GLU A 60 -0.05 5.63 1.17
N TRP A 61 0.95 6.42 1.55
CA TRP A 61 1.53 6.41 2.88
C TRP A 61 0.97 7.56 3.73
N ASP A 62 0.21 7.23 4.76
CA ASP A 62 -0.23 8.17 5.79
C ASP A 62 0.69 8.06 7.02
N ALA A 63 1.60 9.03 7.15
CA ALA A 63 2.52 9.09 8.28
C ALA A 63 1.82 9.38 9.62
N SER A 64 0.66 10.04 9.61
CA SER A 64 -0.09 10.36 10.83
C SER A 64 -0.75 9.13 11.44
N ALA A 65 -1.15 8.18 10.60
CA ALA A 65 -1.73 6.90 10.99
C ALA A 65 -0.76 5.71 10.87
N ALA A 66 0.50 5.96 10.49
CA ALA A 66 1.48 4.93 10.13
C ALA A 66 0.91 3.85 9.18
N THR A 67 0.07 4.27 8.23
CA THR A 67 -0.74 3.34 7.43
C THR A 67 -0.38 3.43 5.95
N LEU A 68 -0.05 2.28 5.37
CA LEU A 68 0.08 2.10 3.92
C LEU A 68 -1.24 1.59 3.36
N THR A 69 -1.81 2.30 2.38
CA THR A 69 -2.93 1.83 1.57
C THR A 69 -2.42 1.48 0.17
N ILE A 70 -2.81 0.32 -0.33
CA ILE A 70 -2.49 -0.16 -1.67
C ILE A 70 -3.80 -0.39 -2.42
N VAL A 71 -3.93 0.24 -3.58
CA VAL A 71 -5.15 0.20 -4.38
C VAL A 71 -4.85 0.29 -5.88
N VAL A 72 -5.70 -0.31 -6.71
CA VAL A 72 -5.69 -0.07 -8.16
C VAL A 72 -6.66 1.06 -8.47
N THR A 73 -6.25 2.02 -9.28
CA THR A 73 -7.08 3.19 -9.61
C THR A 73 -6.96 3.56 -11.10
N ASP A 74 -7.90 4.36 -11.57
CA ASP A 74 -7.97 4.86 -12.94
C ASP A 74 -6.92 5.96 -13.22
N ASP A 75 -6.88 6.47 -14.45
CA ASP A 75 -5.94 7.52 -14.86
C ASP A 75 -6.12 8.84 -14.07
N GLN A 76 -7.35 9.14 -13.66
CA GLN A 76 -7.69 10.30 -12.83
C GLN A 76 -7.42 10.09 -11.34
N LYS A 77 -7.12 8.86 -10.90
CA LYS A 77 -6.95 8.45 -9.49
C LYS A 77 -8.21 8.70 -8.64
N GLN A 78 -9.38 8.68 -9.26
CA GLN A 78 -10.67 8.96 -8.64
C GLN A 78 -11.52 7.70 -8.47
N ASN A 79 -11.30 6.68 -9.31
CA ASN A 79 -12.08 5.45 -9.29
C ASN A 79 -11.23 4.29 -8.82
N ASP A 80 -11.29 4.04 -7.52
CA ASP A 80 -10.58 2.93 -6.88
C ASP A 80 -11.28 1.59 -7.13
N ALA A 81 -10.49 0.54 -7.30
CA ALA A 81 -10.98 -0.82 -7.46
C ALA A 81 -11.66 -1.33 -6.17
N ALA A 82 -12.41 -2.42 -6.32
CA ALA A 82 -13.23 -2.96 -5.24
C ALA A 82 -12.40 -3.49 -4.06
N ASN A 83 -11.20 -4.03 -4.29
CA ASN A 83 -10.37 -4.57 -3.22
C ASN A 83 -9.24 -3.59 -2.86
N ILE A 84 -9.18 -3.20 -1.59
CA ILE A 84 -8.16 -2.30 -1.05
C ILE A 84 -7.38 -3.06 0.03
N VAL A 85 -6.06 -2.97 0.02
CA VAL A 85 -5.21 -3.57 1.05
C VAL A 85 -4.60 -2.47 1.91
N LYS A 86 -4.70 -2.60 3.23
CA LYS A 86 -4.17 -1.64 4.20
C LYS A 86 -3.28 -2.33 5.22
N LEU A 87 -2.13 -1.74 5.50
CA LEU A 87 -1.22 -2.14 6.57
C LEU A 87 -1.00 -0.97 7.51
N THR A 88 -1.28 -1.17 8.79
CA THR A 88 -0.93 -0.23 9.85
C THR A 88 0.33 -0.71 10.56
N LEU A 89 1.38 0.11 10.56
CA LEU A 89 2.64 -0.13 11.27
C LEU A 89 2.57 0.56 12.64
N SER A 90 1.74 0.03 13.54
CA SER A 90 1.43 0.66 14.84
C SER A 90 2.66 0.87 15.71
N GLY A 91 3.68 0.02 15.57
CA GLY A 91 4.96 0.20 16.27
C GLY A 91 5.71 1.48 15.85
N LEU A 92 5.50 1.96 14.61
CA LEU A 92 6.16 3.17 14.11
C LEU A 92 5.43 4.46 14.50
N LEU A 93 4.18 4.41 14.97
CA LEU A 93 3.41 5.62 15.30
C LEU A 93 4.20 6.55 16.24
N GLU A 94 4.69 6.02 17.36
CA GLU A 94 5.44 6.81 18.34
C GLU A 94 6.76 7.37 17.76
N CYS A 95 7.42 6.62 16.88
CA CYS A 95 8.65 7.05 16.21
C CYS A 95 8.40 8.16 15.18
N LEU A 96 7.27 8.10 14.46
CA LEU A 96 6.90 9.07 13.42
C LEU A 96 6.52 10.44 14.00
N HIS A 97 6.12 10.51 15.27
CA HIS A 97 5.88 11.77 15.98
C HIS A 97 7.18 12.51 16.37
N SER A 98 8.34 11.87 16.25
CA SER A 98 9.64 12.52 16.50
C SER A 98 10.13 13.26 15.26
N ASP A 99 10.65 14.48 15.47
CA ASP A 99 11.08 15.38 14.39
C ASP A 99 12.23 14.76 13.58
N GLY A 100 12.09 14.71 12.25
CA GLY A 100 13.07 14.13 11.31
C GLY A 100 12.95 12.62 11.02
N ALA A 101 12.33 11.81 11.89
CA ALA A 101 12.21 10.35 11.66
C ALA A 101 11.17 10.00 10.58
N ALA A 102 10.13 10.81 10.43
CA ALA A 102 9.05 10.57 9.48
C ALA A 102 9.51 10.51 8.01
N ALA A 103 10.45 11.38 7.63
CA ALA A 103 11.01 11.40 6.28
C ALA A 103 11.87 10.14 6.02
N ALA A 104 12.69 9.74 6.98
CA ALA A 104 13.51 8.53 6.86
C ALA A 104 12.64 7.26 6.73
N HIS A 105 11.60 7.12 7.56
CA HIS A 105 10.69 5.98 7.46
C HIS A 105 9.91 5.95 6.16
N ARG A 106 9.45 7.11 5.66
CA ARG A 106 8.82 7.23 4.34
C ARG A 106 9.75 6.72 3.24
N ASP A 107 11.01 7.14 3.25
CA ASP A 107 11.98 6.76 2.22
C ASP A 107 12.34 5.27 2.32
N ASN A 108 12.43 4.71 3.53
CA ASN A 108 12.58 3.27 3.75
C ASN A 108 11.40 2.48 3.18
N ILE A 109 10.17 2.86 3.50
CA ILE A 109 8.95 2.22 2.97
C ILE A 109 8.96 2.27 1.45
N LYS A 110 9.25 3.43 0.88
CA LYS A 110 9.35 3.60 -0.57
C LYS A 110 10.43 2.71 -1.20
N TYR A 111 11.59 2.61 -0.57
CA TYR A 111 12.67 1.72 -1.00
C TYR A 111 12.22 0.25 -0.98
N PHE A 112 11.58 -0.20 0.10
CA PHE A 112 11.10 -1.58 0.20
C PHE A 112 10.02 -1.92 -0.82
N ILE A 113 9.13 -0.96 -1.13
CA ILE A 113 8.13 -1.14 -2.20
C ILE A 113 8.83 -1.30 -3.55
N ARG A 114 9.80 -0.44 -3.88
CA ARG A 114 10.56 -0.55 -5.13
C ARG A 114 11.30 -1.87 -5.26
N ASP A 115 12.00 -2.26 -4.20
CA ASP A 115 12.73 -3.53 -4.14
C ASP A 115 11.78 -4.71 -4.43
N TYR A 116 10.60 -4.73 -3.78
CA TYR A 116 9.59 -5.74 -4.06
C TYR A 116 9.12 -5.72 -5.52
N LEU A 117 8.75 -4.55 -6.06
CA LEU A 117 8.23 -4.45 -7.43
C LEU A 117 9.24 -4.98 -8.46
N THR A 118 10.54 -4.71 -8.27
CA THR A 118 11.58 -5.22 -9.18
C THR A 118 11.71 -6.75 -9.19
N THR A 119 11.24 -7.42 -8.12
CA THR A 119 11.31 -8.88 -7.97
C THR A 119 9.97 -9.58 -8.21
N SER A 120 8.86 -8.84 -8.25
CA SER A 120 7.51 -9.39 -8.37
C SER A 120 7.15 -9.73 -9.81
N SER A 121 7.34 -10.99 -10.20
CA SER A 121 6.93 -11.48 -11.52
C SER A 121 5.42 -11.36 -11.75
N GLU A 122 4.61 -11.51 -10.69
CA GLU A 122 3.15 -11.45 -10.79
C GLU A 122 2.67 -10.02 -11.05
N PHE A 123 3.28 -9.00 -10.44
CA PHE A 123 2.99 -7.61 -10.76
C PHE A 123 3.31 -7.28 -12.23
N HIS A 124 4.47 -7.75 -12.73
CA HIS A 124 4.90 -7.51 -14.12
C HIS A 124 3.96 -8.10 -15.18
N ARG A 125 3.00 -8.97 -14.82
CA ARG A 125 1.98 -9.50 -15.74
C ARG A 125 0.90 -8.47 -16.07
N TYR A 126 0.75 -7.45 -15.24
CA TYR A 126 -0.24 -6.40 -15.40
C TYR A 126 0.42 -5.14 -15.98
N SER A 127 -0.27 -4.45 -16.89
CA SER A 127 0.22 -3.20 -17.51
C SER A 127 -0.04 -1.97 -16.63
N LEU A 128 0.11 -2.10 -15.31
CA LEU A 128 -0.11 -1.03 -14.35
C LEU A 128 1.16 -0.22 -14.12
N ILE A 129 0.99 1.06 -13.85
CA ILE A 129 2.09 1.95 -13.45
C ILE A 129 2.08 2.07 -11.92
N ALA A 130 3.19 1.69 -11.27
CA ALA A 130 3.32 1.83 -9.83
C ALA A 130 3.62 3.29 -9.44
N ILE A 131 2.80 3.85 -8.56
CA ILE A 131 2.93 5.23 -8.09
C ILE A 131 2.79 5.33 -6.57
N PHE A 132 3.51 6.26 -5.97
CA PHE A 132 3.54 6.47 -4.53
C PHE A 132 3.21 7.92 -4.19
N HIS A 133 2.43 8.15 -3.14
CA HIS A 133 2.37 9.46 -2.49
C HIS A 133 2.30 9.32 -0.98
N SER A 134 2.65 10.42 -0.32
CA SER A 134 2.54 10.56 1.13
C SER A 134 1.85 11.85 1.57
N ALA A 135 1.26 12.59 0.63
CA ALA A 135 0.63 13.89 0.90
C ALA A 135 -0.73 14.01 0.19
N SER A 136 -0.75 13.95 -1.13
CA SER A 136 -1.98 14.04 -1.94
C SER A 136 -1.84 13.18 -3.20
N ARG A 137 -2.96 12.69 -3.72
CA ARG A 137 -3.04 11.98 -5.01
C ARG A 137 -2.66 12.86 -6.21
N ASP A 138 -2.65 14.18 -6.05
CA ASP A 138 -2.12 15.11 -7.06
C ASP A 138 -0.59 15.15 -7.07
N ASN A 139 0.05 14.78 -5.96
CA ASN A 139 1.51 14.79 -5.78
C ASN A 139 2.04 13.37 -5.62
N THR A 140 2.01 12.64 -6.74
CA THR A 140 2.49 11.25 -6.83
C THR A 140 3.85 11.15 -7.51
N GLU A 141 4.64 10.19 -7.08
CA GLU A 141 5.95 9.86 -7.63
C GLU A 141 5.93 8.46 -8.25
N LEU A 142 6.60 8.29 -9.39
CA LEU A 142 6.78 6.98 -9.99
C LEU A 142 7.74 6.13 -9.13
N LEU A 143 7.39 4.85 -8.96
CA LEU A 143 8.23 3.88 -8.26
C LEU A 143 9.17 3.16 -9.21
#